data_AF-A0A2E4KRI3-F1
#
_entry.id   AF-A0A2E4KRI3-F1
#
_cell.length_a   1.000
_cell.length_b   1.000
_cell.length_c   1.000
_cell.angle_alpha   90.00
_cell.angle_beta   90.00
_cell.angle_gamma   90.00
#
_symmetry.space_group_name_H-M   'P 1'
#
loop_
_entity.id
_entity.type
_entity.pdbx_description
1 polymer ?
#
loop_
_entity_poly.entity_id
_entity_poly.type
_entity_poly.pdbx_seq_one_letter_code
_entity_poly.pdbx_strand_id
1 'polypeptide(L)'
;MERFIVWAQGLAMTLGGPGLFALAFLDSSFFSLPEITDVIVIWMVTQHESLMVYYVAMTTFGSVVGCLLVYAAGYRGGEAVLRNWFSADKITRAFEKFHRHGMLALFVFALLPPPAPFKIFVLMSGVARIPWLGFLTVVGIGRGLRYSIAGILAVRYGDQAIDFLRHFGKPVFSVLLLVFLVIGVGYILWRRHSARVLRT
;
A
#
# COMPACT_ATOMS: atom_id res chain seq x y z
N MET A 1 4.09 19.20 -11.58
CA MET A 1 4.18 18.18 -10.52
C MET A 1 4.78 18.76 -9.24
N GLU A 2 5.88 19.52 -9.34
CA GLU A 2 6.54 20.16 -8.19
C GLU A 2 5.62 21.07 -7.35
N ARG A 3 4.76 21.88 -7.98
CA ARG A 3 3.83 22.76 -7.25
C ARG A 3 2.84 22.01 -6.34
N PHE A 4 2.46 20.78 -6.71
CA PHE A 4 1.59 19.93 -5.90
C PHE A 4 2.37 19.25 -4.77
N ILE A 5 3.62 18.86 -5.03
CA ILE A 5 4.52 18.31 -4.01
C ILE A 5 4.78 19.36 -2.92
N VAL A 6 5.06 20.61 -3.30
CA VAL A 6 5.27 21.72 -2.36
C VAL A 6 4.01 21.99 -1.53
N TRP A 7 2.82 21.96 -2.14
CA TRP A 7 1.57 22.11 -1.41
C TRP A 7 1.32 20.95 -0.43
N ALA A 8 1.57 19.72 -0.86
CA ALA A 8 1.41 18.53 -0.03
C ALA A 8 2.43 18.51 1.13
N GLN A 9 3.67 18.94 0.89
CA GLN A 9 4.68 19.16 1.92
C GLN A 9 4.22 20.25 2.91
N GLY A 10 3.64 21.35 2.43
CA GLY A 10 3.08 22.40 3.30
C GLY A 10 1.98 21.89 4.22
N LEU A 11 1.06 21.07 3.70
CA LEU A 11 0.03 20.41 4.52
C LEU A 11 0.62 19.42 5.53
N ALA A 12 1.59 18.61 5.10
CA ALA A 12 2.25 17.65 5.96
C ALA A 12 3.03 18.33 7.10
N MET A 13 3.67 19.47 6.82
CA MET A 13 4.41 20.26 7.81
C MET A 13 3.52 20.97 8.81
N THR A 14 2.40 21.53 8.33
CA THR A 14 1.47 22.27 9.19
C THR A 14 0.64 21.36 10.08
N LEU A 15 0.29 20.16 9.58
CA LEU A 15 -0.61 19.24 10.27
C LEU A 15 0.07 17.99 10.83
N GLY A 16 1.33 17.72 10.51
CA GLY A 16 2.05 16.54 10.99
C GLY A 16 1.42 15.22 10.50
N GLY A 17 1.18 14.29 11.43
CA GLY A 17 0.54 13.00 11.16
C GLY A 17 -0.85 13.10 10.51
N PRO A 18 -1.76 13.98 10.98
CA PRO A 18 -3.02 14.27 10.29
C PRO A 18 -2.87 14.70 8.82
N GLY A 19 -1.80 15.44 8.49
CA GLY A 19 -1.48 15.80 7.11
C GLY A 19 -1.17 14.56 6.25
N LEU A 20 -0.34 13.65 6.78
CA LEU A 20 -0.05 12.36 6.13
C LEU A 20 -1.29 11.50 5.96
N PHE A 21 -2.17 11.47 6.96
CA PHE A 21 -3.45 10.76 6.86
C PHE A 21 -4.28 11.29 5.69
N ALA A 22 -4.48 12.61 5.61
CA ALA A 22 -5.28 13.22 4.56
C ALA A 22 -4.67 13.00 3.17
N LEU A 23 -3.34 13.11 3.05
CA LEU A 23 -2.63 12.85 1.81
C LEU A 23 -2.76 11.39 1.36
N ALA A 24 -2.52 10.44 2.27
CA ALA A 24 -2.64 9.02 1.97
C ALA A 24 -4.08 8.59 1.64
N PHE A 25 -5.06 9.22 2.29
CA PHE A 25 -6.47 9.06 1.99
C PHE A 25 -6.79 9.53 0.56
N LEU A 26 -6.36 10.73 0.16
CA LEU A 26 -6.62 11.26 -1.17
C LEU A 26 -5.93 10.44 -2.27
N ASP A 27 -4.68 10.03 -2.03
CA ASP A 27 -3.92 9.18 -2.96
C ASP A 27 -4.55 7.78 -3.11
N SER A 28 -5.03 7.20 -2.02
CA SER A 28 -5.62 5.86 -2.07
C SER A 28 -7.06 5.86 -2.58
N SER A 29 -7.78 6.99 -2.50
CA SER A 29 -9.18 7.12 -2.94
C SER A 29 -9.30 7.47 -4.42
N PHE A 30 -9.15 8.76 -4.77
CA PHE A 30 -9.61 9.31 -6.05
C PHE A 30 -8.46 9.61 -7.00
N PHE A 31 -7.33 10.11 -6.49
CA PHE A 31 -6.20 10.48 -7.34
C PHE A 31 -5.15 9.39 -7.29
N SER A 32 -4.81 8.78 -8.42
CA SER A 32 -3.60 7.93 -8.48
C SER A 32 -2.40 8.84 -8.66
N LEU A 33 -1.90 9.42 -7.57
CA LEU A 33 -0.72 10.28 -7.62
C LEU A 33 0.47 9.37 -7.36
N PRO A 34 1.27 9.03 -8.39
CA PRO A 34 2.37 8.09 -8.18
C PRO A 34 3.35 8.69 -7.18
N GLU A 35 3.61 7.95 -6.10
CA GLU A 35 4.76 8.10 -5.20
C GLU A 35 4.77 9.34 -4.28
N ILE A 36 3.78 10.24 -4.37
CA ILE A 36 3.76 11.46 -3.55
C ILE A 36 3.69 11.14 -2.07
N THR A 37 2.82 10.21 -1.67
CA THR A 37 2.70 9.80 -0.27
C THR A 37 4.00 9.16 0.24
N ASP A 38 4.64 8.28 -0.55
CA ASP A 38 5.89 7.63 -0.13
C ASP A 38 7.03 8.66 0.04
N VAL A 39 7.16 9.63 -0.88
CA VAL A 39 8.17 10.69 -0.79
C VAL A 39 7.97 11.57 0.45
N ILE A 40 6.72 11.93 0.75
CA ILE A 40 6.42 12.78 1.91
C ILE A 40 6.62 12.01 3.22
N VAL A 41 6.27 10.73 3.28
CA VAL A 41 6.59 9.89 4.44
C VAL A 41 8.09 9.82 4.68
N ILE A 42 8.88 9.55 3.63
CA ILE A 42 10.34 9.51 3.75
C ILE A 42 10.83 10.84 4.31
N TRP A 43 10.45 11.95 3.67
CA TRP A 43 10.89 13.27 4.07
C TRP A 43 10.51 13.63 5.53
N MET A 44 9.28 13.35 5.96
CA MET A 44 8.90 13.62 7.35
C MET A 44 9.67 12.77 8.36
N VAL A 45 9.96 11.51 8.00
CA VAL A 45 10.75 10.61 8.83
C VAL A 45 12.22 11.07 8.88
N THR A 46 12.80 11.59 7.80
CA THR A 46 14.18 12.12 7.83
C THR A 46 14.29 13.36 8.72
N GLN A 47 13.23 14.17 8.81
CA GLN A 47 13.21 15.32 9.73
C GLN A 47 13.02 14.91 11.19
N HIS A 48 12.22 13.87 11.46
CA HIS A 48 11.90 13.41 12.82
C HIS A 48 11.88 11.88 12.92
N GLU A 49 13.06 11.27 12.99
CA GLU A 49 13.21 9.81 12.99
C GLU A 49 12.48 9.12 14.14
N SER A 50 12.43 9.75 15.33
CA SER A 50 11.72 9.24 16.50
C SER A 50 10.22 9.08 16.29
N LEU A 51 9.64 9.81 15.33
CA LEU A 51 8.22 9.78 14.98
C LEU A 51 7.91 8.83 13.82
N MET A 52 8.89 8.02 13.37
CA MET A 52 8.70 7.09 12.24
C MET A 52 7.45 6.23 12.39
N VAL A 53 7.28 5.56 13.53
CA VAL A 53 6.14 4.67 13.77
C VAL A 53 4.82 5.43 13.68
N TYR A 54 4.78 6.66 14.20
CA TYR A 54 3.59 7.51 14.17
C TYR A 54 3.23 7.94 12.74
N TYR A 55 4.21 8.40 11.96
CA TYR A 55 3.99 8.80 10.56
C TYR A 55 3.58 7.63 9.68
N VAL A 56 4.21 6.47 9.84
CA VAL A 56 3.84 5.24 9.13
C VAL A 56 2.42 4.82 9.50
N ALA A 57 2.05 4.86 10.79
CA ALA A 57 0.71 4.49 11.24
C ALA A 57 -0.35 5.42 10.65
N MET A 58 -0.16 6.74 10.73
CA MET A 58 -1.12 7.72 10.20
C MET A 58 -1.30 7.59 8.69
N THR A 59 -0.21 7.38 7.95
CA THR A 59 -0.24 7.14 6.50
C THR A 59 -0.99 5.84 6.19
N THR A 60 -0.73 4.78 6.94
CA THR A 60 -1.42 3.49 6.78
C THR A 60 -2.91 3.63 7.01
N PHE A 61 -3.32 4.29 8.10
CA PHE A 61 -4.73 4.54 8.39
C PHE A 61 -5.41 5.34 7.29
N GLY A 62 -4.80 6.45 6.86
CA GLY A 62 -5.33 7.27 5.76
C GLY A 62 -5.51 6.45 4.49
N SER A 63 -4.50 5.66 4.14
CA SER A 63 -4.53 4.78 2.97
C SER A 63 -5.62 3.71 3.05
N VAL A 64 -5.77 3.04 4.19
CA VAL A 64 -6.81 2.03 4.42
C VAL A 64 -8.21 2.63 4.30
N VAL A 65 -8.44 3.80 4.92
CA VAL A 65 -9.72 4.51 4.83
C VAL A 65 -10.02 4.91 3.38
N GLY A 66 -9.02 5.38 2.64
CA GLY A 66 -9.21 5.71 1.23
C GLY A 66 -9.50 4.48 0.36
N CYS A 67 -8.82 3.36 0.63
CA CYS A 67 -9.11 2.09 -0.04
C CYS A 67 -10.52 1.57 0.29
N LEU A 68 -11.03 1.83 1.49
CA LEU A 68 -12.39 1.45 1.89
C LEU A 68 -13.45 2.16 1.05
N LEU A 69 -13.22 3.42 0.64
CA LEU A 69 -14.11 4.13 -0.27
C LEU A 69 -14.17 3.46 -1.64
N VAL A 70 -13.02 3.08 -2.19
CA VAL A 70 -12.94 2.38 -3.48
C VAL A 70 -13.58 0.98 -3.37
N TYR A 71 -13.30 0.26 -2.29
CA TYR A 71 -13.94 -1.02 -1.99
C TYR A 71 -15.47 -0.87 -1.93
N ALA A 72 -15.98 0.15 -1.23
CA ALA A 72 -17.42 0.41 -1.11
C ALA A 72 -18.06 0.78 -2.45
N ALA A 73 -17.35 1.53 -3.30
CA ALA A 73 -17.78 1.83 -4.66
C ALA A 73 -17.93 0.56 -5.50
N GLY A 74 -16.98 -0.37 -5.41
CA GLY A 74 -17.07 -1.69 -6.08
C GLY A 74 -18.19 -2.56 -5.50
N TYR A 75 -18.36 -2.55 -4.18
CA TYR A 75 -19.38 -3.33 -3.49
C TYR A 75 -20.81 -2.91 -3.87
N ARG A 76 -21.06 -1.61 -3.99
CA ARG A 76 -22.38 -1.06 -4.36
C ARG A 76 -22.60 -0.99 -5.87
N GLY A 77 -21.57 -0.63 -6.62
CA GLY A 77 -21.67 -0.37 -8.05
C GLY A 77 -21.34 -1.55 -8.96
N GLY A 78 -20.78 -2.63 -8.41
CA GLY A 78 -20.51 -3.87 -9.15
C GLY A 78 -19.56 -3.66 -10.35
N GLU A 79 -19.73 -4.51 -11.37
CA GLU A 79 -18.89 -4.47 -12.58
C GLU A 79 -19.04 -3.17 -13.38
N ALA A 80 -20.17 -2.47 -13.27
CA ALA A 80 -20.40 -1.22 -14.01
C ALA A 80 -19.38 -0.14 -13.61
N VAL A 81 -19.09 -0.01 -12.31
CA VAL A 81 -18.06 0.92 -11.82
C VAL A 81 -16.67 0.49 -12.27
N LEU A 82 -16.39 -0.82 -12.26
CA LEU A 82 -15.10 -1.36 -12.73
C LEU A 82 -14.83 -1.02 -14.20
N ARG A 83 -15.83 -1.21 -15.07
CA ARG A 83 -15.76 -0.90 -16.51
C ARG A 83 -15.70 0.59 -16.80
N ASN A 84 -16.27 1.42 -15.92
CA ASN A 84 -16.20 2.88 -16.05
C ASN A 84 -14.83 3.44 -15.65
N TRP A 85 -14.16 2.84 -14.67
CA TRP A 85 -12.89 3.35 -14.13
C TRP A 85 -11.64 2.77 -14.81
N PHE A 86 -11.73 1.60 -15.43
CA PHE A 86 -10.60 0.90 -16.03
C PHE A 86 -10.91 0.37 -17.43
N SER A 87 -9.89 0.32 -18.29
CA SER A 87 -10.01 -0.28 -19.62
C SER A 87 -10.19 -1.80 -19.56
N ALA A 88 -10.88 -2.36 -20.56
CA ALA A 88 -11.16 -3.79 -20.65
C ALA A 88 -9.88 -4.65 -20.51
N ASP A 89 -8.78 -4.28 -21.16
CA ASP A 89 -7.50 -5.01 -21.07
C ASP A 89 -6.95 -5.09 -19.65
N LYS A 90 -7.05 -3.98 -18.88
CA LYS A 90 -6.59 -3.95 -17.49
C LYS A 90 -7.47 -4.83 -16.61
N ILE A 91 -8.78 -4.79 -16.85
CA ILE A 91 -9.75 -5.62 -16.14
C ILE A 91 -9.47 -7.09 -16.40
N THR A 92 -9.32 -7.53 -17.65
CA THR A 92 -9.06 -8.93 -17.99
C THR A 92 -7.79 -9.46 -17.32
N ARG A 93 -6.67 -8.73 -17.42
CA ARG A 93 -5.41 -9.11 -16.78
C ARG A 93 -5.51 -9.17 -15.25
N ALA A 94 -6.26 -8.25 -14.66
CA ALA A 94 -6.47 -8.25 -13.21
C ALA A 94 -7.40 -9.38 -12.78
N PHE A 95 -8.43 -9.68 -13.57
CA PHE A 95 -9.37 -10.78 -13.36
C PHE A 95 -8.67 -12.13 -13.39
N GLU A 96 -7.79 -12.39 -14.36
CA GLU A 96 -6.97 -13.61 -14.39
C GLU A 96 -6.15 -13.79 -13.11
N LYS A 97 -5.49 -12.72 -12.65
CA LYS A 97 -4.66 -12.75 -11.43
C LYS A 97 -5.49 -12.93 -10.17
N PHE A 98 -6.63 -12.23 -10.10
CA PHE A 98 -7.54 -12.28 -8.96
C PHE A 98 -8.29 -13.60 -8.88
N HIS A 99 -8.70 -14.19 -10.00
CA HIS A 99 -9.34 -15.50 -10.03
C HIS A 99 -8.38 -16.60 -9.59
N ARG A 100 -7.10 -16.50 -9.99
CA ARG A 100 -6.07 -17.49 -9.62
C ARG A 100 -5.63 -17.41 -8.16
N HIS A 101 -5.54 -16.21 -7.57
CA HIS A 101 -4.91 -16.02 -6.25
C HIS A 101 -5.76 -15.27 -5.20
N GLY A 102 -6.92 -14.71 -5.59
CA GLY A 102 -7.86 -14.01 -4.70
C GLY A 102 -7.19 -12.93 -3.84
N MET A 103 -7.35 -13.06 -2.52
CA MET A 103 -6.78 -12.14 -1.52
C MET A 103 -5.26 -12.04 -1.58
N LEU A 104 -4.54 -13.08 -2.04
CA LEU A 104 -3.08 -13.02 -2.18
C LEU A 104 -2.66 -12.05 -3.29
N ALA A 105 -3.43 -11.95 -4.38
CA ALA A 105 -3.17 -10.95 -5.40
C ALA A 105 -3.32 -9.55 -4.80
N LEU A 106 -4.43 -9.28 -4.09
CA LEU A 106 -4.64 -8.00 -3.42
C LEU A 106 -3.48 -7.64 -2.47
N PHE A 107 -3.01 -8.60 -1.67
CA PHE A 107 -1.88 -8.41 -0.77
C PHE A 107 -0.58 -8.02 -1.51
N VAL A 108 -0.21 -8.80 -2.53
CA VAL A 108 1.00 -8.56 -3.32
C VAL A 108 0.94 -7.19 -4.00
N PHE A 109 -0.21 -6.82 -4.56
CA PHE A 109 -0.37 -5.53 -5.22
C PHE A 109 -0.45 -4.35 -4.23
N ALA A 110 -0.94 -4.56 -3.00
CA ALA A 110 -0.92 -3.54 -1.94
C ALA A 110 0.51 -3.17 -1.51
N LEU A 111 1.41 -4.14 -1.62
CA LEU A 111 2.81 -4.06 -1.28
C LEU A 111 3.64 -3.40 -2.40
N LEU A 112 3.36 -3.72 -3.66
CA LEU A 112 4.16 -3.26 -4.81
C LEU A 112 4.14 -1.72 -4.99
N PRO A 113 5.26 -1.13 -5.46
CA PRO A 113 5.32 0.29 -5.80
C PRO A 113 4.49 0.63 -7.05
N PRO A 114 4.13 1.90 -7.27
CA PRO A 114 3.58 2.37 -8.54
C PRO A 114 4.55 2.00 -9.68
N PRO A 115 4.09 1.58 -10.88
CA PRO A 115 2.75 1.68 -11.46
C PRO A 115 1.89 0.41 -11.30
N ALA A 116 2.15 -0.42 -10.28
CA ALA A 116 1.38 -1.64 -10.06
C ALA A 116 -0.13 -1.32 -9.93
N PRO A 117 -1.04 -2.08 -10.58
CA PRO A 117 -2.46 -1.73 -10.66
C PRO A 117 -3.22 -2.05 -9.35
N PHE A 118 -2.72 -1.61 -8.20
CA PHE A 118 -3.32 -1.89 -6.89
C PHE A 118 -4.82 -1.52 -6.79
N LYS A 119 -5.21 -0.35 -7.30
CA LYS A 119 -6.60 0.15 -7.19
C LYS A 119 -7.62 -0.73 -7.89
N ILE A 120 -7.25 -1.40 -8.99
CA ILE A 120 -8.18 -2.31 -9.67
C ILE A 120 -8.49 -3.52 -8.79
N PHE A 121 -7.50 -4.03 -8.04
CA PHE A 121 -7.69 -5.13 -7.10
C PHE A 121 -8.52 -4.72 -5.89
N VAL A 122 -8.36 -3.48 -5.40
CA VAL A 122 -9.22 -2.92 -4.35
C VAL A 122 -10.67 -2.84 -4.84
N LEU A 123 -10.90 -2.28 -6.02
CA LEU A 123 -12.26 -2.18 -6.57
C LEU A 123 -12.87 -3.56 -6.82
N MET A 124 -12.10 -4.49 -7.40
CA MET A 124 -12.51 -5.87 -7.64
C MET A 124 -12.81 -6.63 -6.35
N SER A 125 -12.08 -6.39 -5.26
CA SER A 125 -12.41 -7.00 -3.96
C SER A 125 -13.78 -6.56 -3.44
N GLY A 126 -14.19 -5.32 -3.74
CA GLY A 126 -15.54 -4.83 -3.48
C GLY A 126 -16.58 -5.53 -4.36
N VAL A 127 -16.33 -5.61 -5.67
CA VAL A 127 -17.21 -6.30 -6.63
C VAL A 127 -17.40 -7.77 -6.26
N ALA A 128 -16.31 -8.44 -5.84
CA ALA A 128 -16.32 -9.83 -5.39
C ALA A 128 -16.87 -10.03 -3.97
N ARG A 129 -17.31 -8.95 -3.28
CA ARG A 129 -17.89 -8.97 -1.94
C ARG A 129 -17.03 -9.71 -0.90
N ILE A 130 -15.72 -9.52 -0.96
CA ILE A 130 -14.80 -10.06 0.04
C ILE A 130 -15.17 -9.51 1.42
N PRO A 131 -15.25 -10.32 2.50
CA PRO A 131 -15.57 -9.81 3.83
C PRO A 131 -14.70 -8.61 4.23
N TRP A 132 -15.33 -7.53 4.69
CA TRP A 132 -14.67 -6.26 4.98
C TRP A 132 -13.47 -6.40 5.94
N LEU A 133 -13.58 -7.29 6.94
CA LEU A 133 -12.48 -7.61 7.86
C LEU A 133 -11.26 -8.18 7.13
N GLY A 134 -11.48 -9.15 6.24
CA GLY A 134 -10.40 -9.75 5.44
C GLY A 134 -9.73 -8.74 4.52
N PHE A 135 -10.53 -7.87 3.88
CA PHE A 135 -10.03 -6.77 3.08
C PHE A 135 -9.17 -5.79 3.90
N LEU A 136 -9.67 -5.32 5.06
CA LEU A 136 -8.94 -4.41 5.93
C LEU A 136 -7.64 -5.00 6.43
N THR A 137 -7.63 -6.29 6.81
CA THR A 137 -6.40 -6.97 7.24
C THR A 137 -5.37 -7.03 6.12
N VAL A 138 -5.78 -7.44 4.92
CA VAL A 138 -4.87 -7.56 3.77
C VAL A 138 -4.30 -6.21 3.36
N VAL A 139 -5.14 -5.19 3.21
CA VAL A 139 -4.71 -3.85 2.81
C VAL A 139 -3.91 -3.19 3.93
N GLY A 140 -4.35 -3.30 5.19
CA GLY A 140 -3.65 -2.75 6.34
C GLY A 140 -2.24 -3.31 6.50
N ILE A 141 -2.08 -4.63 6.39
CA ILE A 141 -0.75 -5.26 6.46
C ILE A 141 0.09 -4.86 5.22
N GLY A 142 -0.47 -4.93 4.02
CA GLY A 142 0.28 -4.63 2.79
C GLY A 142 0.76 -3.17 2.74
N ARG A 143 -0.14 -2.22 3.06
CA ARG A 143 0.20 -0.78 3.09
C ARG A 143 1.08 -0.44 4.29
N GLY A 144 0.80 -1.03 5.45
CA GLY A 144 1.63 -0.87 6.64
C GLY A 144 3.07 -1.29 6.39
N LEU A 145 3.29 -2.48 5.85
CA LEU A 145 4.62 -2.97 5.49
C LEU A 145 5.31 -2.06 4.48
N ARG A 146 4.61 -1.64 3.42
CA ARG A 146 5.17 -0.72 2.43
C ARG A 146 5.65 0.59 3.07
N TYR A 147 4.81 1.26 3.85
CA TYR A 147 5.19 2.52 4.48
C TYR A 147 6.23 2.32 5.59
N SER A 148 6.23 1.18 6.29
CA SER A 148 7.31 0.83 7.21
C SER A 148 8.65 0.68 6.51
N ILE A 149 8.69 0.03 5.34
CA ILE A 149 9.93 -0.09 4.54
C ILE A 149 10.42 1.31 4.14
N ALA A 150 9.51 2.18 3.68
CA ALA A 150 9.85 3.56 3.35
C ALA A 150 10.39 4.34 4.56
N GLY A 151 9.75 4.22 5.73
CA GLY A 151 10.22 4.84 6.97
C GLY A 151 11.58 4.31 7.44
N ILE A 152 11.81 2.99 7.37
CA ILE A 152 13.10 2.39 7.73
C ILE A 152 14.22 2.86 6.78
N LEU A 153 13.92 2.95 5.48
CA LEU A 153 14.85 3.50 4.50
C LEU A 153 15.18 4.96 4.83
N ALA A 154 14.18 5.76 5.20
CA ALA A 154 14.37 7.15 5.58
C ALA A 154 15.28 7.29 6.82
N VAL A 155 15.06 6.49 7.87
CA VAL A 155 15.93 6.50 9.07
C VAL A 155 17.37 6.08 8.74
N ARG A 156 17.56 5.10 7.85
CA ARG A 156 18.91 4.57 7.56
C ARG A 156 19.71 5.40 6.55
N TYR A 157 19.04 5.99 5.56
CA TYR A 157 19.68 6.62 4.42
C TYR A 157 19.38 8.12 4.31
N GLY A 158 18.55 8.67 5.19
CA GLY A 158 18.21 10.09 5.18
C GLY A 158 17.64 10.53 3.83
N ASP A 159 18.07 11.69 3.35
CA ASP A 159 17.60 12.26 2.08
C ASP A 159 18.01 11.42 0.86
N GLN A 160 19.06 10.60 0.98
CA GLN A 160 19.43 9.64 -0.08
C GLN A 160 18.35 8.57 -0.29
N ALA A 161 17.45 8.34 0.68
CA ALA A 161 16.32 7.44 0.51
C ALA A 161 15.36 7.92 -0.60
N ILE A 162 15.23 9.23 -0.81
CA ILE A 162 14.40 9.82 -1.87
C ILE A 162 15.02 9.54 -3.23
N ASP A 163 16.34 9.75 -3.36
CA ASP A 163 17.06 9.42 -4.60
C ASP A 163 17.06 7.91 -4.85
N PHE A 164 17.16 7.09 -3.80
CA PHE A 164 17.03 5.65 -3.90
C PHE A 164 15.64 5.23 -4.39
N LEU A 165 14.57 5.89 -3.93
CA LEU A 165 13.21 5.65 -4.42
C LEU A 165 13.07 6.06 -5.89
N ARG A 166 13.67 7.19 -6.30
CA ARG A 166 13.61 7.69 -7.68
C ARG A 166 14.46 6.88 -8.67
N HIS A 167 15.66 6.43 -8.27
CA HIS A 167 16.59 5.68 -9.11
C HIS A 167 16.38 4.17 -9.07
N PHE A 168 16.03 3.61 -7.91
CA PHE A 168 15.93 2.17 -7.67
C PHE A 168 14.52 1.70 -7.25
N GLY A 169 13.52 2.59 -7.23
CA GLY A 169 12.17 2.30 -6.72
C GLY A 169 11.48 1.10 -7.37
N LYS A 170 11.83 0.76 -8.61
CA LYS A 170 11.25 -0.39 -9.33
C LYS A 170 11.85 -1.74 -8.87
N PRO A 171 13.18 -1.99 -8.98
CA PRO A 171 13.74 -3.29 -8.62
C PRO A 171 13.99 -3.46 -7.11
N VAL A 172 14.54 -2.47 -6.39
CA VAL A 172 15.01 -2.72 -5.01
C VAL A 172 13.85 -2.81 -4.03
N PHE A 173 12.80 -2.01 -4.20
CA PHE A 173 11.59 -2.14 -3.38
C PHE A 173 10.91 -3.48 -3.64
N SER A 174 10.84 -3.92 -4.90
CA SER A 174 10.28 -5.23 -5.25
C SER A 174 11.08 -6.40 -4.67
N VAL A 175 12.42 -6.30 -4.61
CA VAL A 175 13.31 -7.32 -4.05
C VAL A 175 13.25 -7.34 -2.51
N LEU A 176 13.33 -6.19 -1.84
CA LEU A 176 13.22 -6.11 -0.38
C LEU A 176 11.87 -6.65 0.11
N LEU A 177 10.82 -6.36 -0.67
CA LEU A 177 9.46 -6.78 -0.38
C LEU A 177 9.25 -8.27 -0.69
N LEU A 178 9.84 -8.80 -1.75
CA LEU A 178 9.91 -10.24 -2.02
C LEU A 178 10.64 -10.97 -0.89
N VAL A 179 11.78 -10.45 -0.43
CA VAL A 179 12.58 -11.02 0.67
C VAL A 179 11.76 -11.06 1.95
N PHE A 180 11.07 -9.98 2.31
CA PHE A 180 10.23 -9.95 3.51
C PHE A 180 9.02 -10.89 3.40
N LEU A 181 8.42 -11.01 2.21
CA LEU A 181 7.30 -11.92 1.94
C LEU A 181 7.74 -13.38 2.07
N VAL A 182 8.92 -13.73 1.53
CA VAL A 182 9.52 -15.07 1.66
C VAL A 182 9.85 -15.38 3.13
N ILE A 183 10.40 -14.43 3.88
CA ILE A 183 10.69 -14.59 5.31
C ILE A 183 9.39 -14.77 6.11
N GLY A 184 8.36 -13.97 5.84
CA GLY A 184 7.06 -14.05 6.52
C GLY A 184 6.32 -15.36 6.24
N VAL A 185 6.29 -15.81 4.98
CA VAL A 185 5.71 -17.11 4.59
C VAL A 185 6.51 -18.26 5.19
N GLY A 186 7.84 -18.21 5.13
CA GLY A 186 8.73 -19.20 5.74
C GLY A 186 8.50 -19.32 7.24
N TYR A 187 8.36 -18.20 7.95
CA TYR A 187 8.07 -18.18 9.38
C TYR A 187 6.70 -18.79 9.71
N ILE A 188 5.65 -18.48 8.94
CA ILE A 188 4.31 -19.07 9.15
C ILE A 188 4.31 -20.57 8.88
N LEU A 189 4.98 -21.01 7.82
CA LEU A 189 5.10 -22.43 7.49
C LEU A 189 5.89 -23.20 8.55
N TRP A 190 7.01 -22.63 9.03
CA TRP A 190 7.78 -23.20 10.13
C TRP A 190 6.94 -23.31 11.40
N ARG A 191 6.22 -22.25 11.79
CA ARG A 191 5.38 -22.25 12.99
C ARG A 191 4.24 -23.27 12.90
N ARG A 192 3.66 -23.47 11.71
CA ARG A 192 2.66 -24.52 11.45
C ARG A 192 3.26 -25.92 11.50
N HIS A 193 4.51 -26.10 11.08
CA HIS A 193 5.22 -27.37 11.18
C HIS A 193 5.55 -27.71 12.64
N SER A 194 6.09 -26.75 13.41
CA SER A 194 6.40 -26.94 14.83
C SER A 194 5.16 -27.19 15.70
N ALA A 195 4.00 -26.62 15.34
CA ALA A 195 2.74 -26.87 16.03
C ALA A 195 2.12 -28.26 15.74
N ARG A 196 2.51 -28.92 14.64
CA ARG A 196 2.08 -30.30 14.33
C ARG A 196 2.92 -31.35 15.05
N VAL A 197 4.19 -31.07 15.29
CA VAL A 197 5.14 -31.98 15.98
C VAL A 197 4.87 -32.08 17.49
N LEU A 198 4.24 -31.07 18.11
CA LEU A 198 3.87 -31.08 19.54
C LEU A 198 2.51 -31.74 19.85
N ARG A 199 1.82 -32.30 18.84
CA ARG A 199 0.53 -33.01 18.99
C ARG A 199 0.61 -34.52 18.69
N THR A 200 1.81 -35.04 18.48
CA THR A 200 2.13 -36.48 18.38
C THR A 200 2.90 -36.90 19.61
#